data_AF-A0A1A8XZY2-F1
#
_entry.id   AF-A0A1A8XZY2-F1
#
_cell.length_a   1.000
_cell.length_b   1.000
_cell.length_c   1.000
_cell.angle_alpha   90.00
_cell.angle_beta   90.00
_cell.angle_gamma   90.00
#
_symmetry.space_group_name_H-M   'P 1'
#
loop_
_entity.id
_entity.type
_entity.pdbx_description
1 polymer ?
#
loop_
_entity_poly.entity_id
_entity_poly.type
_entity_poly.pdbx_seq_one_letter_code
_entity_poly.pdbx_strand_id
1 'polypeptide(L)'
;MGLALRDQCYHTYGDYLSWPEDLRYELIDGMACLMAPAPTLEHQEVVGEIYFQLRQALAGKSCRVFVAPVNVRFPKADESDEQVDTVLQPEVLELTGETAVGVLPGVSVCWNDLVQRLPKPEY
;
A
#
# COMPACT_ATOMS: atom_id res chain seq x y z
N MET A 1 11.31 -4.29 -12.35
CA MET A 1 10.34 -4.93 -13.26
C MET A 1 9.15 -3.98 -13.38
N GLY A 2 8.73 -3.61 -14.59
CA GLY A 2 7.52 -2.79 -14.77
C GLY A 2 6.27 -3.63 -14.52
N LEU A 3 5.25 -3.06 -13.87
CA LEU A 3 3.96 -3.72 -13.66
C LEU A 3 3.28 -3.97 -15.02
N ALA A 4 2.59 -5.11 -15.16
CA ALA A 4 1.87 -5.43 -16.38
C ALA A 4 0.62 -4.54 -16.49
N LEU A 5 0.48 -3.79 -17.58
CA LEU A 5 -0.73 -2.99 -17.81
C LEU A 5 -1.91 -3.89 -18.20
N ARG A 6 -3.12 -3.52 -17.77
CA ARG A 6 -4.37 -4.15 -18.21
C ARG A 6 -4.58 -3.96 -19.72
N ASP A 7 -4.50 -2.70 -20.14
CA ASP A 7 -4.67 -2.22 -21.51
C ASP A 7 -4.06 -0.81 -21.64
N GLN A 8 -4.22 -0.15 -22.80
CA GLN A 8 -3.73 1.22 -23.06
C GLN A 8 -4.82 2.29 -22.91
N CYS A 9 -5.99 1.94 -22.38
CA CYS A 9 -7.09 2.87 -22.19
C CYS A 9 -6.89 3.68 -20.90
N TYR A 10 -7.56 4.83 -20.87
CA TYR A 10 -7.67 5.64 -19.66
C TYR A 10 -8.85 5.14 -18.81
N HIS A 11 -8.63 4.99 -17.52
CA HIS A 11 -9.62 4.49 -16.56
C HIS A 11 -9.76 5.40 -15.35
N THR A 12 -10.95 5.40 -14.78
CA THR A 12 -11.27 6.07 -13.52
C THR A 12 -11.60 5.06 -12.43
N TYR A 13 -11.69 5.52 -11.18
CA TYR A 13 -12.09 4.67 -10.07
C TYR A 13 -13.49 4.08 -10.28
N GLY A 14 -14.42 4.84 -10.89
CA GLY A 14 -15.74 4.34 -11.24
C GLY A 14 -15.69 3.17 -12.24
N ASP A 15 -14.80 3.24 -13.23
CA ASP A 15 -14.58 2.15 -14.18
C ASP A 15 -14.02 0.92 -13.45
N TYR A 16 -13.00 1.13 -12.60
CA TYR A 16 -12.37 0.06 -11.81
C TYR A 16 -13.38 -0.72 -10.96
N LEU A 17 -14.32 -0.03 -10.30
CA LEU A 17 -15.36 -0.68 -9.49
C LEU A 17 -16.35 -1.53 -10.31
N SER A 18 -16.45 -1.30 -11.62
CA SER A 18 -17.36 -2.02 -12.51
C SER A 18 -16.76 -3.28 -13.12
N TRP A 19 -15.44 -3.50 -12.97
CA TRP A 19 -14.77 -4.61 -13.63
C TRP A 19 -15.18 -5.96 -13.03
N PRO A 20 -15.40 -6.97 -13.89
CA PRO A 20 -15.86 -8.29 -13.44
C PRO A 20 -14.73 -9.16 -12.90
N GLU A 21 -13.47 -8.72 -13.04
CA GLU A 21 -12.28 -9.48 -12.69
C GLU A 21 -11.96 -9.38 -11.19
N ASP A 22 -11.62 -10.49 -10.55
CA ASP A 22 -11.08 -10.51 -9.18
C ASP A 22 -9.57 -10.21 -9.15
N LEU A 23 -9.12 -9.36 -10.07
CA LEU A 23 -7.73 -8.93 -10.17
C LEU A 23 -7.56 -7.55 -9.52
N ARG A 24 -6.43 -7.37 -8.84
CA ARG A 24 -6.10 -6.08 -8.21
C ARG A 24 -5.25 -5.26 -9.16
N TYR A 25 -5.74 -4.05 -9.44
CA TYR A 25 -5.04 -3.06 -10.22
C TYR A 25 -4.82 -1.81 -9.38
N GLU A 26 -3.70 -1.15 -9.62
CA GLU A 26 -3.50 0.26 -9.26
C GLU A 26 -3.80 1.12 -10.49
N LEU A 27 -4.42 2.26 -10.28
CA LEU A 27 -4.55 3.30 -11.29
C LEU A 27 -3.46 4.35 -11.05
N ILE A 28 -2.61 4.57 -12.05
CA ILE A 28 -1.57 5.61 -12.03
C ILE A 28 -1.81 6.50 -13.24
N ASP A 29 -2.32 7.72 -13.02
CA ASP A 29 -2.68 8.65 -14.09
C ASP A 29 -3.62 8.02 -15.15
N GLY A 30 -4.61 7.27 -14.66
CA GLY A 30 -5.59 6.56 -15.47
C GLY A 30 -5.09 5.27 -16.12
N MET A 31 -3.81 4.91 -15.96
CA MET A 31 -3.26 3.65 -16.45
C MET A 31 -3.45 2.55 -15.42
N ALA A 32 -4.06 1.43 -15.83
CA ALA A 32 -4.33 0.29 -14.96
C ALA A 32 -3.14 -0.67 -14.92
N CYS A 33 -2.43 -0.70 -13.80
CA CYS A 33 -1.26 -1.53 -13.53
C CYS A 33 -1.64 -2.73 -12.67
N LEU A 34 -1.42 -3.95 -13.15
CA LEU A 34 -1.68 -5.17 -12.38
C LEU A 34 -0.72 -5.23 -11.18
N MET A 35 -1.27 -5.41 -9.99
CA MET A 35 -0.48 -5.58 -8.78
C MET A 35 0.29 -6.90 -8.76
N ALA A 36 1.35 -6.94 -7.94
CA ALA A 36 2.05 -8.17 -7.64
C ALA A 36 1.09 -9.26 -7.10
N PRO A 37 1.47 -10.55 -7.24
CA PRO A 37 0.69 -11.67 -6.73
C PRO A 37 0.38 -11.54 -5.23
N ALA A 38 -0.55 -12.37 -4.75
CA ALA A 38 -0.91 -12.40 -3.34
C ALA A 38 0.35 -12.51 -2.45
N PRO A 39 0.42 -11.73 -1.35
CA PRO A 39 1.59 -11.70 -0.48
C PRO A 39 1.82 -13.07 0.21
N THR A 40 3.09 -13.38 0.50
CA THR A 40 3.48 -14.60 1.23
C THR A 40 3.13 -14.52 2.72
N LEU A 41 3.18 -15.65 3.44
CA LEU A 41 3.00 -15.67 4.89
C LEU A 41 4.06 -14.81 5.61
N GLU A 42 5.33 -14.92 5.22
CA GLU A 42 6.42 -14.09 5.75
C GLU A 42 6.13 -12.60 5.57
N HIS A 43 5.63 -12.20 4.39
CA HIS A 43 5.22 -10.83 4.15
C HIS A 43 4.08 -10.41 5.11
N GLN A 44 3.10 -11.28 5.36
CA GLN A 44 2.02 -10.98 6.30
C GLN A 44 2.52 -10.83 7.75
N GLU A 45 3.50 -11.64 8.18
CA GLU A 45 4.12 -11.51 9.50
C GLU A 45 4.85 -10.17 9.66
N VAL A 46 5.67 -9.80 8.66
CA VAL A 46 6.39 -8.52 8.62
C VAL A 46 5.42 -7.35 8.74
N VAL A 47 4.40 -7.33 7.89
CA VAL A 47 3.41 -6.25 7.84
C VAL A 47 2.59 -6.20 9.13
N GLY A 48 2.25 -7.34 9.71
CA GLY A 48 1.55 -7.44 10.98
C GLY A 48 2.32 -6.79 12.13
N GLU A 49 3.62 -7.04 12.24
CA GLU A 49 4.46 -6.42 13.28
C GLU A 49 4.61 -4.91 13.07
N ILE A 50 4.82 -4.45 11.83
CA ILE A 50 4.88 -3.01 11.51
C ILE A 50 3.57 -2.33 11.93
N TYR A 51 2.43 -2.91 11.54
CA TYR A 51 1.12 -2.40 11.90
C TYR A 51 0.95 -2.31 13.42
N PHE A 52 1.34 -3.36 14.14
CA PHE A 52 1.24 -3.40 15.60
C PHE A 52 2.05 -2.28 16.26
N GLN A 53 3.32 -2.12 15.87
CA GLN A 53 4.21 -1.07 16.39
C GLN A 53 3.66 0.33 16.12
N LEU A 54 3.26 0.60 14.87
CA LEU A 54 2.67 1.88 14.49
C LEU A 54 1.37 2.15 15.25
N ARG A 55 0.51 1.14 15.40
CA ARG A 55 -0.76 1.30 16.11
C ARG A 55 -0.54 1.61 17.59
N GLN A 56 0.44 0.98 18.21
CA GLN A 56 0.81 1.22 19.60
C GLN A 56 1.38 2.64 19.78
N ALA A 57 2.30 3.07 18.91
CA ALA A 57 2.89 4.41 18.94
C ALA A 57 1.87 5.54 18.68
N LEU A 58 0.76 5.21 18.01
CA LEU A 58 -0.35 6.12 17.71
C LEU A 58 -1.56 5.95 18.65
N ALA A 59 -1.43 5.17 19.73
CA ALA A 59 -2.49 5.04 20.72
C ALA A 59 -2.80 6.40 21.37
N GLY A 60 -4.09 6.76 21.42
CA GLY A 60 -4.55 8.06 21.94
C GLY A 60 -4.30 9.27 21.03
N LYS A 61 -3.67 9.09 19.86
CA LYS A 61 -3.49 10.14 18.85
C LYS A 61 -4.64 10.12 17.82
N SER A 62 -4.80 11.19 17.06
CA SER A 62 -5.82 11.30 16.00
C SER A 62 -5.53 10.41 14.78
N CYS A 63 -4.28 10.00 14.58
CA CYS A 63 -3.86 9.17 13.46
C CYS A 63 -4.32 7.71 13.61
N ARG A 64 -4.71 7.10 12.48
CA ARG A 64 -5.11 5.70 12.37
C ARG A 64 -4.20 4.98 11.37
N VAL A 65 -3.87 3.73 11.66
CA VAL A 65 -3.04 2.87 10.79
C VAL A 65 -3.97 1.91 10.07
N PHE A 66 -3.66 1.60 8.81
CA PHE A 66 -4.35 0.62 7.98
C PHE A 66 -3.33 -0.29 7.29
N VAL A 67 -3.75 -1.48 6.91
CA VAL A 67 -2.96 -2.45 6.13
C VAL A 67 -3.72 -2.75 4.84
N ALA A 68 -3.00 -2.96 3.75
CA ALA A 68 -3.60 -3.42 2.50
C ALA A 68 -4.36 -4.75 2.69
N PRO A 69 -5.47 -4.97 1.98
CA PRO A 69 -5.99 -4.19 0.87
C PRO A 69 -6.77 -2.94 1.32
N VAL A 70 -6.36 -1.77 0.83
CA VAL A 70 -7.09 -0.51 0.97
C VAL A 70 -6.85 0.32 -0.29
N ASN A 71 -7.92 0.83 -0.90
CA ASN A 71 -7.81 1.74 -2.03
C ASN A 71 -7.58 3.16 -1.51
N VAL A 72 -6.40 3.72 -1.82
CA VAL A 72 -6.07 5.11 -1.50
C VAL A 72 -6.21 5.93 -2.78
N ARG A 73 -7.16 6.86 -2.75
CA ARG A 73 -7.50 7.74 -3.88
C ARG A 73 -6.74 9.04 -3.76
N PHE A 74 -6.17 9.49 -4.88
CA PHE A 74 -5.43 10.75 -4.98
C PHE A 74 -6.16 11.71 -5.93
N PRO A 75 -7.20 12.42 -5.46
CA PRO A 75 -7.87 13.43 -6.28
C PRO A 75 -6.91 14.58 -6.60
N LYS A 76 -6.95 15.06 -7.85
CA LYS A 76 -6.14 16.17 -8.38
C LYS A 76 -6.83 17.52 -8.16
N ALA A 77 -8.16 17.53 -8.10
CA ALA A 77 -8.97 18.70 -7.80
C ALA A 77 -10.21 18.31 -6.96
N ASP A 78 -11.30 19.07 -7.06
CA ASP A 78 -12.59 18.81 -6.38
C ASP A 78 -13.46 17.78 -7.14
N GLU A 79 -12.85 16.80 -7.80
CA GLU A 79 -13.58 15.75 -8.51
C GLU A 79 -14.27 14.76 -7.56
N SER A 80 -15.31 14.08 -8.04
CA SER A 80 -15.93 13.01 -7.27
C SER A 80 -15.03 11.78 -7.21
N ASP A 81 -15.26 10.94 -6.20
CA ASP A 81 -14.50 9.71 -6.00
C ASP A 81 -14.45 8.83 -7.25
N GLU A 82 -15.54 8.77 -8.02
CA GLU A 82 -15.65 7.96 -9.24
C GLU A 82 -14.78 8.50 -10.38
N GLN A 83 -14.45 9.78 -10.38
CA GLN A 83 -13.66 10.44 -11.42
C GLN A 83 -12.16 10.44 -11.14
N VAL A 84 -11.75 10.01 -9.93
CA VAL A 84 -10.33 9.91 -9.58
C VAL A 84 -9.63 8.90 -10.47
N ASP A 85 -8.52 9.30 -11.07
CA ASP A 85 -7.73 8.50 -12.02
C ASP A 85 -6.47 7.88 -11.40
N THR A 86 -6.18 8.22 -10.16
CA THR A 86 -5.00 7.75 -9.43
C THR A 86 -5.44 7.10 -8.14
N VAL A 87 -5.36 5.77 -8.11
CA VAL A 87 -5.81 4.92 -7.01
C VAL A 87 -4.75 3.87 -6.77
N LEU A 88 -4.08 3.99 -5.62
CA LEU A 88 -2.99 3.09 -5.26
C LEU A 88 -3.44 2.16 -4.15
N GLN A 89 -2.91 0.95 -4.15
CA GLN A 89 -3.03 0.01 -3.05
C GLN A 89 -1.63 -0.13 -2.46
N PRO A 90 -1.37 0.44 -1.26
CA PRO A 90 -0.03 0.50 -0.71
C PRO A 90 0.65 -0.87 -0.75
N GLU A 91 1.69 -0.97 -1.57
CA GLU A 91 2.53 -2.15 -1.66
C GLU A 91 3.73 -2.00 -0.72
N VAL A 92 4.29 -3.12 -0.26
CA VAL A 92 5.44 -3.14 0.64
C VAL A 92 6.69 -3.40 -0.18
N LEU A 93 7.65 -2.47 -0.09
CA LEU A 93 8.95 -2.57 -0.74
C LEU A 93 9.93 -3.42 0.09
N GLU A 94 11.05 -3.81 -0.51
CA GLU A 94 12.17 -4.41 0.22
C GLU A 94 12.66 -3.46 1.32
N LEU A 95 12.58 -3.91 2.57
CA LEU A 95 12.77 -3.09 3.77
C LEU A 95 14.24 -3.10 4.20
N THR A 96 15.04 -2.19 3.67
CA THR A 96 16.45 -2.02 4.07
C THR A 96 16.72 -0.56 4.49
N GLY A 97 17.62 -0.39 5.46
CA GLY A 97 18.01 0.93 5.94
C GLY A 97 16.94 1.61 6.81
N GLU A 98 16.62 2.86 6.49
CA GLU A 98 15.72 3.72 7.28
C GLU A 98 14.71 4.42 6.37
N THR A 99 13.45 4.50 6.79
CA THR A 99 12.43 5.29 6.10
C THR A 99 11.76 6.25 7.05
N ALA A 100 11.87 7.56 6.77
CA ALA A 100 11.16 8.58 7.52
C ALA A 100 9.64 8.46 7.29
N VAL A 101 8.86 8.52 8.37
CA VAL A 101 7.41 8.54 8.29
C VAL A 101 6.98 9.98 8.02
N GLY A 102 6.70 10.32 6.75
CA GLY A 102 6.48 11.70 6.32
C GLY A 102 5.39 12.47 7.07
N VAL A 103 4.39 11.77 7.62
CA VAL A 103 3.30 12.37 8.43
C VAL A 103 3.64 12.52 9.92
N LEU A 104 4.80 12.02 10.37
CA LEU A 104 5.28 12.07 11.75
C LEU A 104 6.73 12.60 11.78
N PRO A 105 6.92 13.92 11.96
CA PRO A 105 8.26 14.51 12.02
C PRO A 105 9.14 13.86 13.10
N GLY A 106 10.35 13.46 12.72
CA GLY A 106 11.30 12.81 13.62
C GLY A 106 11.02 11.33 13.91
N VAL A 107 10.01 10.73 13.27
CA VAL A 107 9.75 9.30 13.34
C VAL A 107 10.27 8.64 12.07
N SER A 108 11.05 7.58 12.24
CA SER A 108 11.52 6.74 11.16
C SER A 108 11.35 5.27 11.50
N VAL A 109 11.23 4.46 10.45
CA VAL A 109 11.24 3.01 10.56
C VAL A 109 12.66 2.54 10.28
N CYS A 110 13.34 2.05 11.31
CA CYS A 110 14.64 1.40 11.20
C CYS A 110 14.43 -0.06 10.78
N TRP A 111 14.46 -0.31 9.46
CA TRP A 111 14.12 -1.61 8.91
C TRP A 111 15.06 -2.73 9.37
N ASN A 112 16.35 -2.42 9.54
CA ASN A 112 17.33 -3.40 10.02
C ASN A 112 17.02 -3.90 11.45
N ASP A 113 16.57 -3.01 12.33
CA ASP A 113 16.22 -3.38 13.71
C ASP A 113 14.88 -4.11 13.76
N LEU A 114 13.94 -3.69 12.91
CA LEU A 114 12.66 -4.38 12.76
C LEU A 114 12.86 -5.83 12.28
N VAL A 115 13.68 -6.04 11.24
CA VAL A 115 13.95 -7.37 10.66
C VAL A 115 14.54 -8.33 11.69
N GLN A 116 15.38 -7.86 12.61
CA GLN A 116 15.93 -8.70 13.69
C GLN A 116 14.87 -9.22 14.66
N ARG A 117 13.72 -8.53 14.76
CA ARG A 117 12.63 -8.85 15.67
C ARG A 117 11.54 -9.70 15.02
N LEU A 118 11.58 -9.86 13.70
CA LEU A 118 10.64 -10.69 12.99
C LEU A 118 10.90 -12.16 13.28
N PRO A 119 9.86 -13.02 13.19
CA PRO A 119 10.04 -14.45 13.18
C PRO A 119 11.09 -14.81 12.12
N LYS A 120 12.07 -15.63 12.49
CA LYS A 120 12.98 -16.18 11.50
C LYS A 120 12.22 -17.24 10.72
N PRO A 121 12.21 -17.18 9.38
CA PRO A 121 11.49 -18.18 8.61
C PRO A 121 12.10 -19.55 8.88
N GLU A 122 11.23 -20.49 9.26
CA GLU A 122 11.58 -21.90 9.44
C GLU A 122 11.64 -22.53 8.04
N TYR A 123 12.82 -22.52 7.43
CA TYR A 123 13.10 -23.32 6.23
C TYR A 123 13.72 -24.67 6.61
#